data_AF-A0A935J396-F1
#
_entry.id   AF-A0A935J396-F1
#
_cell.length_a   1.000
_cell.length_b   1.000
_cell.length_c   1.000
_cell.angle_alpha   90.00
_cell.angle_beta   90.00
_cell.angle_gamma   90.00
#
_symmetry.space_group_name_H-M   'P 1'
#
loop_
_entity.id
_entity.type
_entity.pdbx_description
1 polymer ?
#
loop_
_entity_poly.entity_id
_entity_poly.type
_entity_poly.pdbx_seq_one_letter_code
_entity_poly.pdbx_strand_id
1 'polypeptide(L)' 'MKLSPPKVVTYWIAVAFGVLGLLAELGILSIIPIASFWLLFIGFVILALSLLIKGV' A
#
# COMPACT_ATOMS: atom_id res chain seq x y z
N MET A 1 -2.02 -22.07 -0.74
CA MET A 1 -1.56 -21.21 0.38
C MET A 1 -2.75 -20.93 1.29
N LYS A 2 -2.62 -21.04 2.62
CA LYS A 2 -3.68 -20.66 3.58
C LYS A 2 -3.60 -19.15 3.84
N LEU A 3 -3.98 -18.34 2.85
CA LEU A 3 -4.03 -16.87 2.99
C LEU A 3 -5.40 -16.48 3.55
N SER A 4 -5.41 -15.51 4.46
CA SER A 4 -6.65 -14.95 4.98
C SER A 4 -7.00 -13.69 4.19
N PRO A 5 -8.28 -13.45 3.86
CA PRO A 5 -8.65 -12.19 3.23
C PRO A 5 -8.36 -11.03 4.20
N PRO A 6 -7.79 -9.93 3.70
CA PRO A 6 -7.47 -8.77 4.53
C PRO A 6 -8.75 -8.07 4.96
N LYS A 7 -8.70 -7.36 6.09
CA LYS A 7 -9.81 -6.48 6.45
C LYS A 7 -10.03 -5.43 5.36
N VAL A 8 -11.28 -5.08 5.11
CA VAL A 8 -11.68 -4.08 4.11
C VAL A 8 -10.93 -2.76 4.32
N VAL A 9 -10.79 -2.32 5.57
CA VAL A 9 -10.06 -1.08 5.91
C VAL A 9 -8.57 -1.19 5.54
N THR A 10 -7.91 -2.29 5.91
CA THR A 10 -6.48 -2.52 5.62
C THR A 10 -6.21 -2.63 4.13
N TYR A 11 -7.11 -3.29 3.39
CA TYR A 11 -7.06 -3.33 1.94
C TYR A 11 -7.09 -1.93 1.33
N TRP A 12 -8.05 -1.10 1.73
CA TRP A 12 -8.16 0.26 1.20
C TRP A 12 -7.00 1.17 1.60
N ILE A 13 -6.43 1.00 2.80
CA ILE A 13 -5.19 1.67 3.19
C ILE A 13 -4.06 1.28 2.24
N ALA A 14 -3.83 -0.02 2.01
CA ALA A 14 -2.79 -0.48 1.10
C ALA A 14 -2.97 0.06 -0.33
N VAL A 15 -4.22 0.05 -0.84
CA VAL A 15 -4.55 0.61 -2.15
C VAL A 15 -4.25 2.11 -2.20
N ALA A 16 -4.61 2.88 -1.16
CA ALA A 16 -4.32 4.31 -1.12
C ALA A 16 -2.81 4.59 -1.18
N PHE A 17 -1.99 3.84 -0.44
CA PHE A 17 -0.53 3.96 -0.52
C PHE A 17 0.02 3.61 -1.91
N GLY A 18 -0.51 2.55 -2.55
CA GLY A 18 -0.15 2.19 -3.92
C GLY A 18 -0.48 3.28 -4.94
N VAL A 19 -1.68 3.87 -4.85
CA VAL A 19 -2.12 4.98 -5.71
C VAL A 19 -1.27 6.22 -5.47
N LEU A 20 -1.01 6.58 -4.20
CA LEU A 20 -0.17 7.73 -3.87
C LEU A 20 1.27 7.57 -4.38
N GLY A 21 1.86 6.38 -4.25
CA GLY A 21 3.18 6.09 -4.79
C GLY A 21 3.25 6.21 -6.31
N LEU A 22 2.22 5.71 -7.01
CA LEU A 22 2.11 5.84 -8.46
C LEU A 22 1.95 7.30 -8.90
N LEU A 23 1.08 8.06 -8.24
CA LEU A 23 0.88 9.48 -8.53
C LEU A 23 2.14 10.32 -8.24
N ALA A 24 2.92 9.95 -7.23
CA ALA A 24 4.21 10.57 -6.95
C ALA A 24 5.24 10.27 -8.05
N GLU A 25 5.31 9.02 -8.55
CA GLU A 25 6.21 8.65 -9.65
C GLU A 25 5.89 9.39 -10.96
N LEU A 26 4.59 9.61 -11.22
CA LEU A 26 4.12 10.38 -12.39
C LEU A 26 4.37 11.89 -12.25
N GLY A 27 4.96 12.36 -11.15
CA GLY A 27 5.23 13.78 -10.89
C GLY A 27 3.98 14.61 -10.53
N ILE A 28 2.81 13.96 -10.43
CA ILE A 28 1.54 14.61 -10.08
C ILE A 28 1.57 15.09 -8.62
N LEU A 29 2.22 14.31 -7.75
CA LEU A 29 2.42 14.64 -6.33
C LEU A 29 3.85 15.13 -6.06
N SER A 30 4.26 16.18 -6.76
CA SER A 30 5.60 16.78 -6.68
C SER A 30 5.92 17.47 -5.34
N ILE A 31 4.97 17.52 -4.40
CA ILE A 31 5.11 18.17 -3.09
C ILE A 31 5.52 17.20 -1.97
N ILE A 32 5.49 15.89 -2.21
CA ILE A 32 5.77 14.90 -1.17
C ILE A 32 7.29 14.65 -1.11
N PRO A 33 7.97 14.96 0.01
CA PRO A 33 9.41 14.75 0.16
C PRO A 33 9.77 13.27 0.44
N ILE A 34 8.96 12.33 -0.05
CA ILE A 34 9.11 10.89 0.15
C ILE A 34 9.26 10.25 -1.23
N ALA A 35 10.25 9.37 -1.39
CA ALA A 35 10.42 8.69 -2.66
C ALA A 35 9.16 7.86 -3.01
N SER A 36 8.66 8.03 -4.22
CA SER A 36 7.52 7.31 -4.81
C SER A 36 7.59 5.79 -4.59
N PHE A 37 8.80 5.23 -4.77
CA PHE A 37 9.08 3.82 -4.53
C PHE A 37 8.70 3.39 -3.10
N TRP A 38 9.07 4.16 -2.07
CA TRP A 38 8.82 3.79 -0.68
C TRP A 38 7.33 3.88 -0.32
N LEU A 39 6.61 4.84 -0.89
CA LEU A 39 5.15 4.94 -0.76
C LEU A 39 4.45 3.69 -1.30
N LEU A 40 4.81 3.28 -2.52
CA LEU A 40 4.24 2.10 -3.16
C LEU A 40 4.66 0.81 -2.45
N PHE A 41 5.92 0.72 -2.03
CA PHE A 41 6.48 -0.42 -1.30
C PHE A 41 5.76 -0.64 0.03
N ILE A 42 5.52 0.42 0.82
CA ILE A 42 4.77 0.32 2.09
C ILE A 42 3.35 -0.19 1.85
N GLY A 43 2.65 0.31 0.81
CA GLY A 43 1.33 -0.19 0.45
C GLY A 43 1.33 -1.70 0.16
N PHE A 44 2.33 -2.16 -0.58
CA PHE A 44 2.51 -3.59 -0.86
C PHE A 44 2.84 -4.42 0.39
N VAL A 45 3.69 -3.90 1.27
CA VAL A 45 4.03 -4.56 2.54
C VAL A 45 2.78 -4.70 3.43
N ILE A 46 1.95 -3.66 3.54
CA ILE A 46 0.70 -3.70 4.30
C ILE A 46 -0.23 -4.78 3.73
N LEU A 47 -0.39 -4.82 2.40
CA LEU A 47 -1.21 -5.83 1.74
C LEU A 47 -0.67 -7.25 1.97
N ALA A 48 0.63 -7.47 1.78
CA ALA A 48 1.26 -8.76 1.98
C ALA A 48 1.11 -9.24 3.44
N LEU A 49 1.35 -8.36 4.41
CA LEU A 49 1.19 -8.68 5.83
C LEU A 49 -0.27 -8.99 6.18
N SER A 50 -1.23 -8.27 5.61
CA SER A 50 -2.67 -8.54 5.83
C SER A 50 -3.12 -9.89 5.29
N LEU A 51 -2.46 -10.43 4.26
CA LEU A 51 -2.73 -11.77 3.74
C LEU A 51 -2.15 -12.90 4.63
N LEU A 52 -1.06 -12.61 5.35
CA LEU A 52 -0.34 -13.54 6.22
C LEU A 52 -0.89 -13.55 7.65
N ILE A 53 -1.31 -12.38 8.17
CA ILE A 53 -1.79 -12.21 9.54
C ILE A 53 -3.31 -12.24 9.52
N LYS A 54 -3.88 -13.32 10.07
CA LYS A 54 -5.34 -13.46 10.14
C LYS A 54 -5.95 -12.36 11.02
N GLY A 55 -6.94 -11.66 10.47
CA GLY A 55 -7.68 -10.63 11.20
C GLY A 55 -7.01 -9.26 11.17
N VAL A 56 -6.08 -9.03 10.23
CA VAL A 56 -5.53 -7.71 9.92
C VAL A 56 -5.97 -7.28 8.53
#